data_AF-A0A8H6EIZ8-F1
#
_entry.id   AF-A0A8H6EIZ8-F1
#
_cell.length_a   1.000
_cell.length_b   1.000
_cell.length_c   1.000
_cell.angle_alpha   90.00
_cell.angle_beta   90.00
_cell.angle_gamma   90.00
#
_symmetry.space_group_name_H-M   'P 1'
#
loop_
_entity.id
_entity.type
_entity.pdbx_description
1 polymer ?
#
loop_
_entity_poly.entity_id
_entity_poly.type
_entity_poly.pdbx_seq_one_letter_code
_entity_poly.pdbx_strand_id
1 'polypeptide(L)'
;MDSAHWIDRCQQLEARIIEQDREIKDKTQQLEDADEHAKLVETERKALRQEIKNVKTEMEIQAKNTTTLARIGVAVRVRFLEHAKGQVMGLHKQNFDVKFIQRGNDAAHRAYGAVDSALFTGNYLTDREKRQLEEVYGLIYDGLPPQSYGNMPPRMLQAIDHQGSIVSLYALNNGSMSIRDKQAAGDSMDFLKNKRIELGDDAFEKDEEVARHLRRLGEFADLIIAKSRRQGALTHGANPGTPSSSYGPPQTLSFRSKRSSPPDTHRGKRSRRGKSPLL
;
A
#
# COMPACT_ATOMS: atom_id res chain seq x y z
N MET A 1 65.16 73.63 10.14
CA MET A 1 64.63 72.31 9.74
C MET A 1 65.27 71.98 8.40
N ASP A 2 66.05 70.91 8.35
CA ASP A 2 66.88 70.58 7.18
C ASP A 2 66.12 69.81 6.10
N SER A 3 66.51 70.03 4.84
CA SER A 3 65.92 69.37 3.66
C SER A 3 65.93 67.83 3.76
N ALA A 4 66.93 67.24 4.42
CA ALA A 4 67.04 65.81 4.65
C ALA A 4 65.89 65.24 5.52
N HIS A 5 65.39 66.01 6.49
CA HIS A 5 64.27 65.61 7.35
C HIS A 5 62.96 65.48 6.56
N TRP A 6 62.73 66.37 5.59
CA TRP A 6 61.54 66.30 4.74
C TRP A 6 61.59 65.14 3.74
N ILE A 7 62.77 64.83 3.21
CA ILE A 7 62.98 63.68 2.31
C ILE A 7 62.73 62.36 3.05
N ASP A 8 63.31 62.18 4.24
CA ASP A 8 63.08 60.98 5.08
C ASP A 8 61.60 60.84 5.46
N ARG A 9 60.94 61.95 5.82
CA ARG A 9 59.50 61.93 6.13
C ARG A 9 58.65 61.53 4.92
N CYS A 10 58.98 62.00 3.72
CA CYS A 10 58.30 61.58 2.49
C CYS A 10 58.49 60.08 2.22
N GLN A 11 59.72 59.57 2.34
CA GLN A 11 60.03 58.15 2.16
C GLN A 11 59.27 57.25 3.15
N GLN A 12 59.16 57.67 4.42
CA GLN A 12 58.38 56.96 5.43
C GLN A 12 56.88 56.93 5.11
N LEU A 13 56.33 58.04 4.59
CA LEU A 13 54.92 58.11 4.19
C LEU A 13 54.65 57.26 2.95
N GLU A 14 55.53 57.28 1.95
CA GLU A 14 55.45 56.44 0.75
C GLU A 14 55.49 54.94 1.12
N ALA A 15 56.42 54.53 1.98
CA ALA A 15 56.49 53.15 2.45
C ALA A 15 55.21 52.73 3.18
N ARG A 16 54.63 53.63 3.99
CA ARG A 16 53.37 53.37 4.69
C ARG A 16 52.17 53.27 3.74
N ILE A 17 52.12 54.08 2.69
CA ILE A 17 51.07 54.00 1.65
C ILE A 17 51.17 52.64 0.95
N ILE A 18 52.37 52.22 0.54
CA ILE A 18 52.58 50.92 -0.12
C ILE A 18 52.12 49.76 0.76
N GLU A 19 52.41 49.81 2.06
CA GLU A 19 51.98 48.77 3.00
C GLU A 19 50.46 48.75 3.18
N GLN A 20 49.85 49.94 3.30
CA GLN A 20 48.38 50.06 3.38
C GLN A 20 47.69 49.57 2.11
N ASP A 21 48.24 49.84 0.93
CA ASP A 21 47.70 49.37 -0.34
C ASP A 21 47.75 47.84 -0.46
N ARG A 22 48.83 47.21 0.04
CA ARG A 22 48.94 45.75 0.13
C ARG A 22 47.90 45.18 1.09
N GLU A 23 47.76 45.77 2.27
CA GLU A 23 46.78 45.34 3.26
C GLU A 23 45.33 45.46 2.73
N ILE A 24 45.00 46.55 2.03
CA ILE A 24 43.70 46.74 1.38
C ILE A 24 43.47 45.65 0.33
N LYS A 25 44.48 45.34 -0.49
CA LYS A 25 44.38 44.30 -1.52
C LYS A 25 44.11 42.92 -0.91
N ASP A 26 44.86 42.53 0.13
CA ASP A 26 44.69 41.23 0.79
C ASP A 26 43.33 41.11 1.46
N LYS A 27 42.87 42.18 2.14
CA LYS A 27 41.52 42.21 2.74
C LYS A 27 40.41 42.16 1.70
N THR A 28 40.62 42.78 0.54
CA THR A 28 39.64 42.73 -0.57
C THR A 28 39.51 41.31 -1.10
N GLN A 29 40.63 40.61 -1.31
CA GLN A 29 40.61 39.21 -1.71
C GLN A 29 39.90 38.32 -0.68
N GLN A 30 40.19 38.51 0.62
CA GLN A 30 39.51 37.76 1.69
C GLN A 30 37.99 37.98 1.70
N LEU A 31 37.52 39.20 1.39
CA LEU A 31 36.10 39.49 1.28
C LEU A 31 35.47 38.83 0.05
N GLU A 32 36.17 38.79 -1.08
CA GLU A 32 35.73 38.09 -2.29
C GLU A 32 35.60 36.59 -2.03
N ASP A 33 36.63 35.95 -1.46
CA ASP A 33 36.62 34.52 -1.12
C ASP A 33 35.49 34.19 -0.11
N ALA A 34 35.24 35.09 0.85
CA ALA A 34 34.15 34.94 1.82
C ALA A 34 32.77 35.07 1.17
N ASP A 35 32.60 35.95 0.18
CA ASP A 35 31.35 36.10 -0.58
C ASP A 35 31.08 34.88 -1.47
N GLU A 36 32.12 34.34 -2.12
CA GLU A 36 32.01 33.09 -2.89
C GLU A 36 31.62 31.90 -1.99
N HIS A 37 32.26 31.77 -0.83
CA HIS A 37 31.91 30.74 0.14
C HIS A 37 30.47 30.91 0.65
N ALA A 38 30.03 32.15 0.94
CA ALA A 38 28.67 32.43 1.36
C ALA A 38 27.63 32.04 0.30
N LYS A 39 27.92 32.29 -0.98
CA LYS A 39 27.07 31.85 -2.11
C LYS A 39 26.97 30.33 -2.18
N LEU A 40 28.09 29.62 -2.05
CA LEU A 40 28.12 28.16 -2.04
C LEU A 40 27.29 27.59 -0.88
N VAL A 41 27.50 28.07 0.33
CA VAL A 41 26.72 27.65 1.51
C VAL A 41 25.23 27.93 1.33
N GLU A 42 24.84 29.07 0.72
CA GLU A 42 23.44 29.36 0.45
C GLU A 42 22.83 28.40 -0.57
N THR A 43 23.59 28.00 -1.61
CA THR A 43 23.12 26.98 -2.56
C THR A 43 22.92 25.62 -1.93
N GLU A 44 23.87 25.16 -1.09
CA GLU A 44 23.73 23.91 -0.33
C GLU A 44 22.55 23.98 0.64
N ARG A 45 22.39 25.09 1.35
CA ARG A 45 21.26 25.31 2.26
C ARG A 45 19.92 25.23 1.51
N LYS A 46 19.84 25.77 0.30
CA LYS A 46 18.63 25.66 -0.55
C LYS A 46 18.38 24.22 -0.98
N ALA A 47 19.42 23.49 -1.39
CA ALA A 47 19.30 22.08 -1.76
C ALA A 47 18.82 21.22 -0.57
N LEU A 48 19.44 21.36 0.60
CA LEU A 48 19.05 20.65 1.82
C LEU A 48 17.63 20.99 2.28
N ARG A 49 17.22 22.26 2.18
CA ARG A 49 15.83 22.66 2.47
C ARG A 49 14.83 21.98 1.54
N GLN A 50 15.17 21.83 0.26
CA GLN A 50 14.33 21.14 -0.70
C GLN A 50 14.27 19.63 -0.41
N GLU A 51 15.39 19.02 -0.04
CA GLU A 51 15.45 17.61 0.36
C GLU A 51 14.60 17.33 1.61
N ILE A 52 14.74 18.15 2.66
CA ILE A 52 13.90 18.07 3.87
C ILE A 52 12.42 18.17 3.52
N LYS A 53 12.05 19.07 2.59
CA LYS A 53 10.66 19.24 2.13
C LYS A 53 10.17 17.98 1.40
N ASN A 54 10.98 17.38 0.55
CA ASN A 54 10.65 16.15 -0.18
C ASN A 54 10.45 14.99 0.81
N VAL A 55 11.41 14.74 1.71
CA VAL A 55 11.34 13.68 2.73
C VAL A 55 10.11 13.85 3.62
N LYS A 56 9.81 15.08 4.06
CA LYS A 56 8.61 15.34 4.86
C LYS A 56 7.34 14.97 4.11
N THR A 57 7.26 15.30 2.82
CA THR A 57 6.11 14.97 1.98
C THR A 57 5.95 13.46 1.81
N GLU A 58 7.04 12.74 1.58
CA GLU A 58 7.04 11.28 1.49
C GLU A 58 6.59 10.62 2.80
N MET A 59 7.08 11.11 3.95
CA MET A 59 6.65 10.63 5.27
C MET A 59 5.14 10.86 5.49
N GLU A 60 4.60 12.01 5.11
CA GLU A 60 3.17 12.31 5.22
C GLU A 60 2.32 11.38 4.34
N ILE A 61 2.78 11.09 3.12
CA ILE A 61 2.12 10.13 2.21
C ILE A 61 2.14 8.73 2.81
N GLN A 62 3.30 8.27 3.31
CA GLN A 62 3.43 6.95 3.92
C GLN A 62 2.55 6.82 5.18
N ALA A 63 2.47 7.86 6.00
CA ALA A 63 1.59 7.89 7.18
C ALA A 63 0.11 7.79 6.79
N LYS A 64 -0.32 8.51 5.75
CA LYS A 64 -1.68 8.43 5.20
C LYS A 64 -1.99 7.05 4.63
N ASN A 65 -1.07 6.45 3.88
CA ASN A 65 -1.24 5.12 3.31
C ASN A 65 -1.33 4.05 4.39
N THR A 66 -0.46 4.11 5.41
CA THR A 66 -0.48 3.19 6.57
C THR A 66 -1.78 3.32 7.36
N THR A 67 -2.25 4.56 7.59
CA THR A 67 -3.54 4.81 8.24
C THR A 67 -4.69 4.22 7.43
N THR A 68 -4.65 4.35 6.11
CA THR A 68 -5.69 3.81 5.22
C THR A 68 -5.66 2.28 5.20
N LEU A 69 -4.48 1.67 5.15
CA LEU A 69 -4.31 0.22 5.25
C LEU A 69 -4.89 -0.33 6.56
N ALA A 70 -4.59 0.33 7.69
CA ALA A 70 -5.17 -0.03 8.98
C ALA A 70 -6.70 0.09 8.99
N ARG A 71 -7.27 1.15 8.39
CA ARG A 71 -8.73 1.33 8.27
C ARG A 71 -9.38 0.24 7.42
N ILE A 72 -8.74 -0.17 6.32
CA ILE A 72 -9.19 -1.30 5.48
C ILE A 72 -9.19 -2.58 6.32
N GLY A 73 -8.08 -2.89 6.99
CA GLY A 73 -7.96 -4.06 7.85
C GLY A 73 -9.02 -4.09 8.95
N VAL A 74 -9.26 -2.97 9.63
CA VAL A 74 -10.32 -2.83 10.64
C VAL A 74 -11.70 -3.10 10.04
N ALA A 75 -12.05 -2.48 8.91
CA ALA A 75 -13.34 -2.68 8.27
C ALA A 75 -13.58 -4.15 7.90
N VAL A 76 -12.58 -4.82 7.33
CA VAL A 76 -12.62 -6.24 6.98
C VAL A 76 -12.79 -7.10 8.24
N ARG A 77 -12.00 -6.87 9.29
CA ARG A 77 -12.07 -7.63 10.55
C ARG A 77 -13.39 -7.42 11.29
N VAL A 78 -13.92 -6.20 11.33
CA VAL A 78 -15.23 -5.90 11.94
C VAL A 78 -16.34 -6.66 11.20
N ARG A 79 -16.32 -6.70 9.86
CA ARG A 79 -17.25 -7.54 9.09
C ARG A 79 -17.15 -9.01 9.48
N PHE A 80 -15.95 -9.57 9.63
CA PHE A 80 -15.77 -10.96 10.05
C PHE A 80 -16.36 -11.22 11.44
N LEU A 81 -16.14 -10.32 12.40
CA LEU A 81 -16.72 -10.42 13.74
C LEU A 81 -18.25 -10.32 13.71
N GLU A 82 -18.81 -9.46 12.86
CA GLU A 82 -20.26 -9.33 12.68
C GLU A 82 -20.87 -10.64 12.17
N HIS A 83 -20.22 -11.30 11.20
CA HIS A 83 -20.65 -12.62 10.74
C HIS A 83 -20.54 -13.70 11.81
N ALA A 84 -19.52 -13.64 12.67
CA ALA A 84 -19.31 -14.62 13.74
C ALA A 84 -20.38 -14.57 14.83
N LYS A 85 -21.10 -13.45 15.00
CA LYS A 85 -22.20 -13.32 15.97
C LYS A 85 -23.27 -14.40 15.84
N GLY A 86 -23.56 -14.83 14.61
CA GLY A 86 -24.56 -15.88 14.39
C GLY A 86 -24.15 -17.23 15.00
N GLN A 87 -22.86 -17.56 14.93
CA GLN A 87 -22.34 -18.81 15.47
C GLN A 87 -22.06 -18.72 16.98
N VAL A 88 -21.46 -17.61 17.43
CA VAL A 88 -20.99 -17.46 18.81
C VAL A 88 -22.13 -17.06 19.76
N MET A 89 -23.08 -16.25 19.27
CA MET A 89 -24.16 -15.69 20.10
C MET A 89 -25.55 -16.20 19.71
N GLY A 90 -25.66 -17.08 18.70
CA GLY A 90 -26.95 -17.58 18.21
C GLY A 90 -27.84 -16.50 17.57
N LEU A 91 -27.28 -15.37 17.16
CA LEU A 91 -28.06 -14.27 16.59
C LEU A 91 -28.50 -14.56 15.15
N HIS A 92 -29.77 -14.28 14.86
CA HIS A 92 -30.29 -14.35 13.49
C HIS A 92 -29.66 -13.28 12.59
N LYS A 93 -29.43 -13.58 11.31
CA LYS A 93 -28.77 -12.69 10.34
C LYS A 93 -29.44 -11.32 10.18
N GLN A 94 -30.75 -11.23 10.43
CA GLN A 94 -31.50 -9.97 10.40
C GLN A 94 -31.06 -8.98 11.48
N ASN A 95 -30.40 -9.47 12.54
CA ASN A 95 -29.90 -8.65 13.65
C ASN A 95 -28.45 -8.17 13.42
N PHE A 96 -27.86 -8.49 12.27
CA PHE A 96 -26.50 -8.06 11.96
C PHE A 96 -26.49 -6.59 11.53
N ASP A 97 -25.45 -5.86 11.92
CA ASP A 97 -25.23 -4.51 11.45
C ASP A 97 -24.84 -4.53 9.96
N VAL A 98 -25.81 -4.19 9.12
CA VAL A 98 -25.66 -4.14 7.67
C VAL A 98 -24.58 -3.13 7.25
N LYS A 99 -24.38 -2.03 8.01
CA LYS A 99 -23.35 -1.03 7.70
C LYS A 99 -21.95 -1.58 7.94
N PHE A 100 -21.75 -2.38 8.97
CA PHE A 100 -20.47 -3.05 9.22
C PHE A 100 -20.13 -4.05 8.12
N ILE A 101 -21.11 -4.85 7.71
CA ILE A 101 -20.96 -5.81 6.61
C ILE A 101 -20.66 -5.07 5.30
N GLN A 102 -21.43 -4.02 4.98
CA GLN A 102 -21.24 -3.24 3.77
C GLN A 102 -19.85 -2.61 3.71
N ARG A 103 -19.42 -1.93 4.78
CA ARG A 103 -18.10 -1.29 4.85
C ARG A 103 -16.96 -2.29 4.68
N GLY A 104 -17.03 -3.45 5.35
CA GLY A 104 -16.00 -4.48 5.19
C GLY A 104 -16.00 -5.11 3.80
N ASN A 105 -17.17 -5.24 3.16
CA ASN A 105 -17.24 -5.68 1.76
C ASN A 105 -16.72 -4.63 0.78
N ASP A 106 -16.95 -3.34 1.04
CA ASP A 106 -16.41 -2.25 0.22
C ASP A 106 -14.88 -2.27 0.31
N ALA A 107 -14.34 -2.36 1.53
CA ALA A 107 -12.91 -2.41 1.79
C ALA A 107 -12.22 -3.65 1.21
N ALA A 108 -12.91 -4.80 1.12
CA ALA A 108 -12.33 -6.04 0.58
C ALA A 108 -12.38 -6.13 -0.95
N HIS A 109 -13.31 -5.44 -1.61
CA HIS A 109 -13.55 -5.60 -3.05
C HIS A 109 -13.12 -4.41 -3.89
N ARG A 110 -12.95 -3.22 -3.29
CA ARG A 110 -12.41 -2.05 -4.00
C ARG A 110 -10.90 -2.13 -4.06
N ALA A 111 -10.35 -1.75 -5.21
CA ALA A 111 -8.93 -1.52 -5.37
C ALA A 111 -8.54 -0.17 -4.76
N TYR A 112 -7.31 -0.10 -4.25
CA TYR A 112 -6.73 1.08 -3.59
C TYR A 112 -5.27 1.21 -4.02
N GLY A 113 -5.01 1.65 -5.26
CA GLY A 113 -3.68 1.55 -5.85
C GLY A 113 -2.59 2.29 -5.09
N ALA A 114 -2.90 3.43 -4.47
CA ALA A 114 -1.95 4.13 -3.59
C ALA A 114 -1.59 3.34 -2.32
N VAL A 115 -2.54 2.56 -1.78
CA VAL A 115 -2.31 1.72 -0.60
C VAL A 115 -1.59 0.44 -1.00
N ASP A 116 -2.00 -0.16 -2.11
CA ASP A 116 -1.42 -1.39 -2.64
C ASP A 116 0.03 -1.16 -3.09
N SER A 117 0.33 -0.02 -3.73
CA SER A 117 1.72 0.37 -4.05
C SER A 117 2.55 0.56 -2.79
N ALA A 118 1.97 1.12 -1.72
CA ALA A 118 2.65 1.27 -0.44
C ALA A 118 2.97 -0.07 0.25
N LEU A 119 2.32 -1.18 -0.12
CA LEU A 119 2.70 -2.52 0.37
C LEU A 119 4.12 -2.91 -0.09
N PHE A 120 4.53 -2.47 -1.28
CA PHE A 120 5.85 -2.78 -1.85
C PHE A 120 6.98 -2.01 -1.17
N THR A 121 6.69 -0.80 -0.66
CA THR A 121 7.68 0.07 -0.01
C THR A 121 7.65 -0.02 1.52
N GLY A 122 6.51 -0.37 2.12
CA GLY A 122 6.29 -0.34 3.58
C GLY A 122 6.79 -1.56 4.37
N ASN A 123 7.67 -2.39 3.80
CA ASN A 123 8.18 -3.63 4.43
C ASN A 123 7.10 -4.62 4.91
N TYR A 124 5.92 -4.60 4.26
CA TYR A 124 4.83 -5.53 4.55
C TYR A 124 4.96 -6.88 3.82
N LEU A 125 5.78 -6.92 2.76
CA LEU A 125 5.98 -8.08 1.89
C LEU A 125 7.43 -8.53 1.94
N THR A 126 7.64 -9.84 1.92
CA THR A 126 8.95 -10.46 1.67
C THR A 126 9.40 -10.22 0.23
N ASP A 127 10.70 -10.32 -0.07
CA ASP A 127 11.22 -10.15 -1.43
C ASP A 127 10.67 -11.16 -2.44
N ARG A 128 10.24 -12.34 -1.94
CA ARG A 128 9.55 -13.33 -2.77
C ARG A 128 8.15 -12.86 -3.13
N GLU A 129 7.38 -12.39 -2.15
CA GLU A 129 6.02 -11.89 -2.38
C GLU A 129 6.04 -10.66 -3.28
N LYS A 130 6.97 -9.72 -3.07
CA LYS A 130 7.13 -8.54 -3.95
C LYS A 130 7.28 -8.96 -5.42
N ARG A 131 8.21 -9.86 -5.73
CA ARG A 131 8.44 -10.35 -7.10
C ARG A 131 7.23 -11.04 -7.70
N GLN A 132 6.45 -11.77 -6.89
CA GLN A 132 5.26 -12.47 -7.38
C GLN A 132 4.07 -11.52 -7.59
N LEU A 133 3.93 -10.51 -6.75
CA LEU A 133 2.78 -9.60 -6.75
C LEU A 133 2.98 -8.37 -7.63
N GLU A 134 4.21 -8.03 -8.02
CA GLU A 134 4.49 -6.86 -8.86
C GLU A 134 3.85 -6.97 -10.25
N GLU A 135 3.94 -8.13 -10.90
CA GLU A 135 3.26 -8.37 -12.17
C GLU A 135 1.74 -8.32 -12.01
N VAL A 136 1.21 -8.92 -10.94
CA VAL A 136 -0.23 -8.88 -10.62
C VAL A 136 -0.70 -7.45 -10.38
N TYR A 137 0.10 -6.64 -9.68
CA TYR A 137 -0.16 -5.22 -9.49
C TYR A 137 -0.28 -4.50 -10.83
N GLY A 138 0.70 -4.71 -11.73
CA GLY A 138 0.65 -4.17 -13.08
C GLY A 138 -0.62 -4.57 -13.83
N LEU A 139 -1.05 -5.83 -13.75
CA LEU A 139 -2.28 -6.29 -14.40
C LEU A 139 -3.55 -5.62 -13.83
N ILE A 140 -3.59 -5.32 -12.53
CA ILE A 140 -4.73 -4.66 -11.88
C ILE A 140 -4.74 -3.16 -12.18
N TYR A 141 -3.57 -2.52 -12.12
CA TYR A 141 -3.39 -1.06 -12.20
C TYR A 141 -2.86 -0.61 -13.56
N ASP A 142 -3.34 -1.25 -14.62
CA ASP A 142 -3.18 -0.81 -16.01
C ASP A 142 -1.72 -0.69 -16.51
N GLY A 143 -0.91 -1.70 -16.19
CA GLY A 143 0.50 -1.80 -16.58
C GLY A 143 1.43 -0.94 -15.75
N LEU A 144 0.93 -0.23 -14.72
CA LEU A 144 1.77 0.62 -13.89
C LEU A 144 2.58 -0.21 -12.88
N PRO A 145 3.90 0.03 -12.76
CA PRO A 145 4.64 -0.49 -11.63
C PRO A 145 4.24 0.26 -10.35
N PRO A 146 4.34 -0.36 -9.16
CA PRO A 146 3.95 0.25 -7.89
C PRO A 146 4.52 1.65 -7.65
N GLN A 147 5.78 1.87 -8.03
CA GLN A 147 6.51 3.12 -7.78
C GLN A 147 6.04 4.27 -8.69
N SER A 148 5.41 3.96 -9.82
CA SER A 148 4.95 4.96 -10.79
C SER A 148 3.47 5.29 -10.66
N TYR A 149 2.74 4.61 -9.76
CA TYR A 149 1.31 4.83 -9.61
C TYR A 149 1.00 6.31 -9.34
N GLY A 150 1.68 6.94 -8.38
CA GLY A 150 1.48 8.34 -8.01
C GLY A 150 1.82 9.39 -9.08
N ASN A 151 2.37 8.99 -10.22
CA ASN A 151 2.74 9.91 -11.31
C ASN A 151 1.56 10.24 -12.24
N MET A 152 0.41 9.60 -12.03
CA MET A 152 -0.81 9.86 -12.80
C MET A 152 -1.63 11.00 -12.20
N PRO A 153 -2.38 11.75 -13.02
CA PRO A 153 -3.23 12.80 -12.53
C PRO A 153 -4.42 12.23 -11.71
N PRO A 154 -4.96 12.96 -10.72
CA PRO A 154 -5.93 12.45 -9.75
C PRO A 154 -7.16 11.72 -10.30
N ARG A 155 -7.78 12.22 -11.37
CA ARG A 155 -8.92 11.57 -12.02
C ARG A 155 -8.51 10.29 -12.75
N MET A 156 -7.31 10.24 -13.30
CA MET A 156 -6.79 9.00 -13.90
C MET A 156 -6.50 7.96 -12.83
N LEU A 157 -5.95 8.37 -11.69
CA LEU A 157 -5.79 7.50 -10.52
C LEU A 157 -7.12 6.89 -10.06
N GLN A 158 -8.18 7.70 -9.95
CA GLN A 158 -9.52 7.18 -9.66
C GLN A 158 -10.03 6.21 -10.74
N ALA A 159 -9.80 6.51 -12.02
CA ALA A 159 -10.20 5.63 -13.11
C ALA A 159 -9.50 4.26 -13.01
N ILE A 160 -8.19 4.28 -12.74
CA ILE A 160 -7.38 3.07 -12.56
C ILE A 160 -7.87 2.29 -11.33
N ASP A 161 -8.23 2.93 -10.22
CA ASP A 161 -8.78 2.24 -9.04
C ASP A 161 -10.16 1.60 -9.33
N HIS A 162 -11.03 2.29 -10.07
CA HIS A 162 -12.30 1.71 -10.50
C HIS A 162 -12.09 0.52 -11.42
N GLN A 163 -11.19 0.64 -12.40
CA GLN A 163 -10.83 -0.44 -13.30
C GLN A 163 -10.17 -1.62 -12.54
N GLY A 164 -9.28 -1.34 -11.60
CA GLY A 164 -8.62 -2.33 -10.77
C GLY A 164 -9.62 -3.13 -9.93
N SER A 165 -10.68 -2.46 -9.43
CA SER A 165 -11.78 -3.14 -8.72
C SER A 165 -12.51 -4.13 -9.65
N ILE A 166 -12.76 -3.72 -10.90
CA ILE A 166 -13.43 -4.56 -11.91
C ILE A 166 -12.56 -5.75 -12.30
N VAL A 167 -11.28 -5.51 -12.61
CA VAL A 167 -10.31 -6.55 -13.03
C VAL A 167 -10.09 -7.56 -11.91
N SER A 168 -9.87 -7.11 -10.68
CA SER A 168 -9.65 -8.00 -9.53
C SER A 168 -10.85 -8.89 -9.26
N LEU A 169 -12.07 -8.33 -9.32
CA LEU A 169 -13.29 -9.12 -9.14
C LEU A 169 -13.57 -10.07 -10.30
N TYR A 170 -13.21 -9.70 -11.53
CA TYR A 170 -13.29 -10.60 -12.67
C TYR A 170 -12.40 -11.82 -12.45
N ALA A 171 -11.16 -11.61 -12.01
CA ALA A 171 -10.22 -12.70 -11.69
C ALA A 171 -10.75 -13.59 -10.55
N LEU A 172 -11.25 -12.99 -9.45
CA LEU A 172 -11.78 -13.74 -8.30
C LEU A 172 -13.02 -14.58 -8.64
N ASN A 173 -13.85 -14.11 -9.57
CA ASN A 173 -15.08 -14.80 -9.95
C ASN A 173 -14.89 -15.74 -11.16
N ASN A 174 -13.67 -16.19 -11.44
CA ASN A 174 -13.35 -17.06 -12.59
C ASN A 174 -13.92 -16.53 -13.93
N GLY A 175 -13.95 -15.21 -14.07
CA GLY A 175 -14.48 -14.55 -15.26
C GLY A 175 -15.99 -14.60 -15.43
N SER A 176 -16.78 -14.94 -14.39
CA SER A 176 -18.25 -15.08 -14.46
C SER A 176 -19.03 -13.77 -14.58
N MET A 177 -18.41 -12.71 -15.12
CA MET A 177 -19.02 -11.41 -15.32
C MET A 177 -19.69 -11.32 -16.69
N SER A 178 -20.75 -10.52 -16.80
CA SER A 178 -21.36 -10.20 -18.09
C SER A 178 -20.31 -9.59 -19.02
N ILE A 179 -20.11 -10.20 -20.18
CA ILE A 179 -19.23 -9.68 -21.25
C ILE A 179 -19.61 -8.23 -21.58
N ARG A 180 -20.90 -7.90 -21.55
CA ARG A 180 -21.40 -6.55 -21.81
C ARG A 180 -20.93 -5.52 -20.78
N ASP A 181 -20.95 -5.88 -19.50
CA ASP A 181 -20.53 -4.97 -18.42
C ASP A 181 -19.01 -4.75 -18.49
N LYS A 182 -18.26 -5.83 -18.78
CA LYS A 182 -16.81 -5.76 -18.97
C LYS A 182 -16.43 -4.87 -20.17
N GLN A 183 -17.11 -5.05 -21.31
CA GLN A 183 -16.86 -4.25 -22.50
C GLN A 183 -17.17 -2.78 -22.24
N ALA A 184 -18.32 -2.46 -21.63
CA ALA A 184 -18.70 -1.07 -21.38
C ALA A 184 -17.76 -0.36 -20.38
N ALA A 185 -17.23 -1.08 -19.40
CA ALA A 185 -16.18 -0.57 -18.52
C ALA A 185 -14.86 -0.34 -19.29
N GLY A 186 -14.46 -1.31 -20.13
CA GLY A 186 -13.30 -1.20 -21.01
C GLY A 186 -13.38 0.02 -21.93
N ASP A 187 -14.50 0.20 -22.63
CA ASP A 187 -14.73 1.36 -23.52
C ASP A 187 -14.62 2.69 -22.76
N SER A 188 -15.12 2.74 -21.51
CA SER A 188 -15.01 3.94 -20.67
C SER A 188 -13.58 4.21 -20.23
N MET A 189 -12.81 3.17 -19.92
CA MET A 189 -11.40 3.29 -19.55
C MET A 189 -10.54 3.70 -20.75
N ASP A 190 -10.77 3.12 -21.93
CA ASP A 190 -10.05 3.46 -23.16
C ASP A 190 -10.32 4.91 -23.59
N PHE A 191 -11.57 5.37 -23.43
CA PHE A 191 -11.90 6.79 -23.62
C PHE A 191 -11.04 7.69 -22.72
N LEU A 192 -10.95 7.38 -21.42
CA LEU A 192 -10.19 8.19 -20.46
C LEU A 192 -8.69 8.24 -20.80
N LYS A 193 -8.11 7.10 -21.19
CA LYS A 193 -6.70 7.03 -21.62
C LYS A 193 -6.44 7.90 -22.84
N ASN A 194 -7.26 7.74 -23.88
CA ASN A 194 -7.12 8.48 -25.13
C ASN A 194 -7.30 9.98 -24.90
N LYS A 195 -8.29 10.36 -24.07
CA LYS A 195 -8.56 11.77 -23.73
C LYS A 195 -7.41 12.40 -22.95
N ARG A 196 -6.77 11.66 -22.06
CA ARG A 196 -5.58 12.14 -21.33
C ARG A 196 -4.42 12.43 -22.30
N ILE A 197 -4.17 11.53 -23.25
CA ILE A 197 -3.11 11.70 -24.26
C ILE A 197 -3.42 12.92 -25.14
N GLU A 198 -4.69 13.14 -25.51
CA GLU A 198 -5.13 14.27 -26.32
C GLU A 198 -4.99 15.63 -25.61
N LEU A 199 -5.43 15.72 -24.34
CA LEU A 199 -5.56 16.98 -23.62
C LEU A 199 -4.33 17.34 -22.77
N GLY A 200 -3.53 16.36 -22.36
CA GLY A 200 -2.55 16.52 -21.28
C GLY A 200 -3.20 16.59 -19.88
N ASP A 201 -2.38 16.48 -18.84
CA ASP A 201 -2.85 16.27 -17.45
C ASP A 201 -3.72 17.42 -16.92
N ASP A 202 -3.32 18.68 -17.13
CA ASP A 202 -4.03 19.85 -16.58
C ASP A 202 -5.43 20.06 -17.15
N ALA A 203 -5.60 19.84 -18.46
CA ALA A 203 -6.89 19.98 -19.13
C ALA A 203 -7.77 18.76 -18.89
N PHE A 204 -7.18 17.56 -18.83
CA PHE A 204 -7.88 16.32 -18.46
C PHE A 204 -8.58 16.42 -17.10
N GLU A 205 -7.90 17.02 -16.10
CA GLU A 205 -8.46 17.19 -14.75
C GLU A 205 -9.68 18.12 -14.69
N LYS A 206 -9.89 18.98 -15.70
CA LYS A 206 -10.98 19.94 -15.74
C LYS A 206 -12.07 19.58 -16.74
N ASP A 207 -11.86 18.55 -17.56
CA ASP A 207 -12.77 18.18 -18.64
C ASP A 207 -14.05 17.50 -18.11
N GLU A 208 -15.20 17.93 -18.60
CA GLU A 208 -16.52 17.42 -18.17
C GLU A 208 -16.82 16.03 -18.74
N GLU A 209 -16.26 15.68 -19.90
CA GLU A 209 -16.42 14.35 -20.48
C GLU A 209 -15.62 13.30 -19.71
N VAL A 210 -14.42 13.67 -19.27
CA VAL A 210 -13.60 12.89 -18.35
C VAL A 210 -14.38 12.63 -17.07
N ALA A 211 -14.98 13.66 -16.45
CA ALA A 211 -15.78 13.49 -15.24
C ALA A 211 -16.98 12.56 -15.45
N ARG A 212 -17.63 12.64 -16.62
CA ARG A 212 -18.76 11.77 -16.97
C ARG A 212 -18.35 10.31 -17.14
N HIS A 213 -17.29 10.04 -17.90
CA HIS A 213 -16.80 8.68 -18.11
C HIS A 213 -16.22 8.07 -16.83
N LEU A 214 -15.55 8.87 -16.01
CA LEU A 214 -15.07 8.45 -14.71
C LEU A 214 -16.21 8.02 -13.78
N ARG A 215 -17.28 8.82 -13.69
CA ARG A 215 -18.48 8.45 -12.92
C ARG A 215 -19.09 7.15 -13.42
N ARG A 216 -19.23 7.00 -14.74
CA ARG A 216 -19.77 5.78 -15.37
C ARG A 216 -18.91 4.56 -15.05
N LEU A 217 -17.58 4.69 -15.07
CA LEU A 217 -16.66 3.63 -14.68
C LEU A 217 -16.81 3.25 -13.20
N GLY A 218 -16.99 4.23 -12.32
CA GLY A 218 -17.30 4.01 -10.91
C GLY A 218 -18.63 3.28 -10.68
N GLU A 219 -19.68 3.64 -11.43
CA GLU A 219 -20.97 2.95 -11.39
C GLU A 219 -20.85 1.49 -11.84
N PHE A 220 -20.05 1.20 -12.87
CA PHE A 220 -19.76 -0.18 -13.26
C PHE A 220 -19.02 -0.93 -12.16
N ALA A 221 -18.01 -0.34 -11.54
CA ALA A 221 -17.30 -0.94 -10.42
C ALA A 221 -18.27 -1.29 -9.28
N ASP A 222 -19.14 -0.36 -8.89
CA ASP A 222 -20.12 -0.57 -7.82
C ASP A 222 -21.15 -1.66 -8.16
N LEU A 223 -21.65 -1.67 -9.39
CA LEU A 223 -22.59 -2.71 -9.86
C LEU A 223 -21.93 -4.09 -9.86
N ILE A 224 -20.68 -4.19 -10.30
CA ILE A 224 -19.91 -5.43 -10.35
C ILE A 224 -19.60 -5.93 -8.93
N ILE A 225 -19.15 -5.04 -8.05
CA ILE A 225 -18.94 -5.32 -6.63
C ILE A 225 -20.24 -5.85 -6.00
N ALA A 226 -21.38 -5.22 -6.28
CA ALA A 226 -22.68 -5.65 -5.76
C ALA A 226 -23.10 -7.03 -6.28
N LYS A 227 -22.84 -7.36 -7.55
CA LYS A 227 -23.09 -8.70 -8.12
C LYS A 227 -22.21 -9.76 -7.47
N SER A 228 -20.92 -9.49 -7.32
CA SER A 228 -19.97 -10.41 -6.68
C SER A 228 -20.39 -10.75 -5.24
N ARG A 229 -20.87 -9.77 -4.47
CA ARG A 229 -21.41 -9.99 -3.11
C ARG A 229 -22.57 -10.99 -3.08
N ARG A 230 -23.48 -10.91 -4.06
CA ARG A 230 -24.63 -11.83 -4.14
C ARG A 230 -24.18 -13.25 -4.44
N GLN A 231 -23.20 -13.43 -5.32
CA GLN A 231 -22.64 -14.75 -5.65
C GLN A 231 -21.88 -15.37 -4.47
N GLY A 232 -21.07 -14.58 -3.75
CA GLY A 232 -20.42 -15.02 -2.51
C GLY A 232 -21.40 -15.42 -1.40
N ALA A 233 -22.54 -14.71 -1.30
CA ALA A 233 -23.60 -15.06 -0.35
C ALA A 233 -24.35 -16.35 -0.71
N LEU A 234 -24.46 -16.68 -2.01
CA LEU A 234 -25.12 -17.90 -2.50
C LEU A 234 -24.20 -19.12 -2.40
N THR A 235 -22.91 -18.97 -2.67
CA THR A 235 -21.91 -20.06 -2.55
C THR A 235 -21.63 -20.47 -1.11
N HIS A 236 -21.73 -19.52 -0.17
CA HIS A 236 -21.72 -19.80 1.28
C HIS A 236 -23.15 -19.87 1.89
N GLY A 237 -24.17 -19.92 1.04
CA GLY A 237 -25.57 -20.02 1.41
C GLY A 237 -25.99 -21.45 1.68
N ALA A 238 -25.91 -21.84 2.96
CA ALA A 238 -26.87 -22.68 3.67
C ALA A 238 -27.73 -23.65 2.84
N ASN A 239 -27.27 -24.90 2.73
CA ASN A 239 -28.21 -26.02 2.71
C ASN A 239 -28.87 -26.11 4.10
N PRO A 240 -30.21 -26.09 4.23
CA PRO A 240 -30.87 -26.31 5.50
C PRO A 240 -30.75 -27.80 5.83
N GLY A 241 -29.68 -28.21 6.52
CA GLY A 241 -29.56 -29.60 6.99
C GLY A 241 -28.18 -30.11 7.36
N THR A 242 -27.08 -29.38 7.14
CA THR A 242 -25.75 -29.86 7.53
C THR A 242 -24.95 -28.76 8.25
N PRO A 243 -24.57 -28.96 9.52
CA PRO A 243 -23.64 -28.06 10.18
C PRO A 243 -22.28 -28.22 9.51
N SER A 244 -21.89 -27.23 8.71
CA SER A 244 -20.53 -27.14 8.17
C SER A 244 -19.58 -26.82 9.32
N SER A 245 -19.07 -27.88 9.94
CA SER A 245 -17.98 -27.88 10.89
C SER A 245 -16.66 -27.81 10.12
N SER A 246 -16.11 -26.61 9.95
CA SER A 246 -14.69 -26.41 9.57
C SER A 246 -14.32 -24.93 9.58
N TYR A 247 -14.43 -24.26 10.72
CA TYR A 247 -13.59 -23.11 11.04
C TYR A 247 -13.17 -23.21 12.50
N GLY A 248 -12.23 -24.12 12.76
CA GLY A 248 -11.42 -24.12 13.97
C GLY A 248 -10.01 -23.63 13.61
N PRO A 249 -9.29 -22.94 14.51
CA PRO A 249 -7.88 -22.61 14.29
C PRO A 249 -7.06 -23.91 14.16
N PRO A 250 -5.84 -23.88 13.58
CA PRO A 250 -4.99 -25.05 13.54
C PRO A 250 -4.79 -25.54 14.97
N GLN A 251 -5.24 -26.75 15.28
CA GLN A 251 -4.92 -27.38 16.55
C GLN A 251 -3.39 -27.51 16.60
N THR A 252 -2.79 -26.86 17.58
CA THR A 252 -1.40 -27.06 17.95
C THR A 252 -1.18 -28.55 18.19
N LEU A 253 -0.17 -29.11 17.51
CA LEU A 253 0.28 -30.48 17.67
C LEU A 253 0.45 -30.79 19.16
N SER A 254 -0.42 -31.66 19.68
CA SER A 254 -0.31 -32.15 21.05
C SER A 254 0.94 -33.01 21.17
N PHE A 255 1.82 -32.61 22.10
CA PHE A 255 2.96 -33.39 22.53
C PHE A 255 2.50 -34.80 22.93
N ARG A 256 3.02 -35.79 22.22
CA ARG A 256 2.81 -37.23 22.47
C ARG A 256 3.45 -37.60 23.81
N SER A 257 2.65 -37.55 24.88
CA SER A 257 3.00 -38.19 26.16
C SER A 257 3.06 -39.71 25.96
N LYS A 258 4.26 -40.28 26.14
CA LYS A 258 4.52 -41.72 26.14
C LYS A 258 3.77 -42.35 27.33
N ARG A 259 2.79 -43.22 27.05
CA ARG A 259 2.27 -44.16 28.05
C ARG A 259 3.26 -45.29 28.26
N SER A 260 3.64 -45.46 29.51
CA SER A 260 4.40 -46.56 30.10
C SER A 260 3.63 -47.88 30.05
N SER A 261 4.35 -48.95 29.69
CA SER A 261 3.90 -50.34 29.77
C SER A 261 3.81 -50.82 31.23
N PRO A 262 2.88 -51.72 31.59
CA PRO A 262 2.96 -52.48 32.83
C PRO A 262 3.71 -53.81 32.64
N PRO A 263 4.34 -54.36 33.69
CA PRO A 263 5.19 -55.54 33.59
C PRO A 263 4.41 -56.86 33.75
N ASP A 264 4.92 -57.90 33.09
CA ASP A 264 4.64 -59.30 33.36
C ASP A 264 5.02 -59.69 34.79
N THR A 265 4.22 -60.56 35.42
CA THR A 265 4.75 -61.62 36.32
C THR A 265 3.73 -62.76 36.51
N HIS A 266 4.07 -63.89 35.87
CA HIS A 266 3.95 -65.29 36.27
C HIS A 266 2.99 -65.77 37.39
N ARG A 267 2.30 -66.87 37.04
CA ARG A 267 2.30 -68.22 37.69
C ARG A 267 0.96 -68.65 38.32
N GLY A 268 0.37 -69.72 37.77
CA GLY A 268 -0.66 -70.50 38.46
C GLY A 268 -1.33 -71.59 37.61
N LYS A 269 -0.78 -72.80 37.66
CA LYS A 269 -1.28 -74.04 37.03
C LYS A 269 -2.74 -74.36 37.42
N ARG A 270 -3.55 -74.88 36.47
CA ARG A 270 -4.08 -76.26 36.51
C ARG A 270 -4.87 -76.67 35.26
N SER A 271 -4.73 -77.95 34.96
CA SER A 271 -5.24 -78.74 33.85
C SER A 271 -6.70 -79.16 34.03
N ARG A 272 -7.47 -79.26 32.93
CA ARG A 272 -8.18 -80.50 32.55
C ARG A 272 -8.83 -80.44 31.15
N ARG A 273 -8.23 -81.23 30.25
CA ARG A 273 -8.83 -82.15 29.25
C ARG A 273 -10.37 -82.18 29.17
N GLY A 274 -10.93 -82.10 27.96
CA GLY A 274 -12.21 -82.75 27.67
C GLY A 274 -13.03 -82.28 26.46
N LYS A 275 -12.78 -82.96 25.32
CA LYS A 275 -13.73 -83.34 24.24
C LYS A 275 -14.25 -82.29 23.25
N SER A 276 -14.21 -82.76 22.00
CA SER A 276 -14.51 -82.16 20.71
C SER A 276 -16.04 -82.17 20.39
N PRO A 277 -16.49 -81.81 19.16
CA PRO A 277 -17.57 -80.86 18.93
C PRO A 277 -18.86 -81.51 18.41
N LEU A 278 -19.96 -80.75 18.36
CA LEU A 278 -21.08 -81.05 17.47
C LEU A 278 -21.70 -79.74 16.95
N LEU A 279 -21.65 -79.63 15.61
CA LEU A 279 -22.52 -78.93 14.66
C LEU A 279 -22.94 -77.48 14.94
#